data_AF-A3VBD6-F1
#
_entry.id   AF-A3VBD6-F1
#
_cell.length_a   1.000
_cell.length_b   1.000
_cell.length_c   1.000
_cell.angle_alpha   90.00
_cell.angle_beta   90.00
_cell.angle_gamma   90.00
#
_symmetry.space_group_name_H-M   'P 1'
#
loop_
_entity.id
_entity.type
_entity.pdbx_description
1 polymer ?
#
loop_
_entity_poly.entity_id
_entity_poly.type
_entity_poly.pdbx_seq_one_letter_code
_entity_poly.pdbx_strand_id
1 'polypeptide(L)'
;MKQTPTWLRLLLHADSMIFAILAGVALLAITFVAVGNLNPVPLSWGILVFIVLALALRGRDQGIAARRGDRGRWIRTLVKYALAIGVTAAATLYGSRAEAMSEAPAPAKVTQAALLSPNVTEAKTFAYCRLKIVEYEGVRLEAYMPTPDDRPTIGVGATHIDGKPVTMGMVITMEQAMDLLDEHMRLYRTFYMKALTEESRRTRLNTPRDCAFTSWTLNIGGGAAQRSTAIKRLNAGWIEGACDAMTWFHKQAGRPLPGLQIRRGKEWVDCMAGVSVANQVGLRKREEPIVAWWNASAAVARGDLLIFPVELRW
;
A
#
# COMPACT_ATOMS: atom_id res chain seq x y z
N MET A 1 -57.65 36.30 44.67
CA MET A 1 -57.12 34.94 44.42
C MET A 1 -56.34 34.96 43.10
N LYS A 2 -55.01 34.75 43.13
CA LYS A 2 -54.14 34.79 41.95
C LYS A 2 -54.33 33.50 41.13
N GLN A 3 -54.79 33.60 39.89
CA GLN A 3 -54.66 32.52 38.91
C GLN A 3 -53.22 32.51 38.40
N THR A 4 -52.46 31.47 38.72
CA THR A 4 -51.21 31.16 38.01
C THR A 4 -51.57 30.45 36.70
N PRO A 5 -51.36 31.04 35.50
CA PRO A 5 -51.64 30.33 34.26
C PRO A 5 -50.41 29.53 33.86
N THR A 6 -50.44 28.21 34.05
CA THR A 6 -50.11 27.13 33.09
C THR A 6 -48.98 27.23 32.03
N TRP A 7 -48.20 28.31 31.93
CA TRP A 7 -47.22 28.52 30.86
C TRP A 7 -45.93 27.70 31.06
N LEU A 8 -45.54 27.45 32.32
CA LEU A 8 -44.34 26.66 32.63
C LEU A 8 -44.53 25.17 32.28
N ARG A 9 -45.76 24.64 32.39
CA ARG A 9 -46.11 23.28 31.93
C ARG A 9 -46.18 23.18 30.39
N LEU A 10 -46.50 24.27 29.70
CA LEU A 10 -46.49 24.35 28.23
C LEU A 10 -45.06 24.46 27.65
N LEU A 11 -44.17 25.14 28.37
CA LEU A 11 -42.74 25.25 27.99
C LEU A 11 -41.96 23.96 28.20
N LEU A 12 -42.42 23.09 29.11
CA LEU A 12 -41.86 21.76 29.37
C LEU A 12 -42.57 20.62 28.61
N HIS A 13 -43.59 20.91 27.78
CA HIS A 13 -44.32 19.89 27.00
C HIS A 13 -44.39 20.19 25.49
N ALA A 14 -43.75 21.25 25.00
CA ALA A 14 -43.49 21.39 23.58
C ALA A 14 -42.21 20.63 23.16
N ASP A 15 -42.08 19.39 23.64
CA ASP A 15 -40.94 18.49 23.42
C ASP A 15 -40.94 17.83 22.03
N SER A 16 -41.96 18.07 21.20
CA SER A 16 -42.13 17.34 19.94
C SER A 16 -41.05 17.62 18.88
N MET A 17 -40.29 18.71 18.98
CA MET A 17 -39.27 19.06 17.99
C MET A 17 -37.84 18.65 18.35
N ILE A 18 -37.52 18.46 19.63
CA ILE A 18 -36.19 17.97 20.01
C ILE A 18 -36.03 16.53 19.51
N PHE A 19 -37.08 15.72 19.62
CA PHE A 19 -37.09 14.35 19.07
C PHE A 19 -36.96 14.32 17.54
N ALA A 20 -37.57 15.25 16.80
CA ALA A 20 -37.43 15.30 15.34
C ALA A 20 -36.00 15.68 14.90
N ILE A 21 -35.36 16.61 15.62
CA ILE A 21 -33.97 17.00 15.36
C ILE A 21 -33.02 15.87 15.74
N LEU A 22 -33.21 15.27 16.92
CA LEU A 22 -32.39 14.14 17.37
C LEU A 22 -32.58 12.91 16.46
N ALA A 23 -33.80 12.65 15.96
CA ALA A 23 -34.07 11.60 14.99
C ALA A 23 -33.40 11.87 13.63
N GLY A 24 -33.41 13.13 13.16
CA GLY A 24 -32.69 13.52 11.95
C GLY A 24 -31.16 13.36 12.08
N VAL A 25 -30.61 13.72 13.24
CA VAL A 25 -29.18 13.51 13.55
C VAL A 25 -28.84 12.02 13.68
N ALA A 26 -29.71 11.21 14.29
CA ALA A 26 -29.53 9.77 14.41
C ALA A 26 -29.60 9.06 13.05
N LEU A 27 -30.52 9.48 12.16
CA LEU A 27 -30.60 8.97 10.79
C LEU A 27 -29.36 9.32 9.96
N LEU A 28 -28.81 10.54 10.11
CA LEU A 28 -27.52 10.92 9.51
C LEU A 28 -26.37 10.03 10.02
N ALA A 29 -26.31 9.78 11.34
CA ALA A 29 -25.28 8.92 11.92
C ALA A 29 -25.38 7.47 11.43
N ILE A 30 -26.60 6.93 11.32
CA ILE A 30 -26.84 5.56 10.79
C ILE A 30 -26.41 5.47 9.32
N THR A 31 -26.66 6.50 8.51
CA THR A 31 -26.22 6.48 7.10
C THR A 31 -24.70 6.49 6.93
N PHE A 32 -23.97 7.10 7.86
CA PHE A 32 -22.50 7.08 7.88
C PHE A 32 -21.92 5.76 8.39
N VAL A 33 -22.64 5.05 9.27
CA VAL A 33 -22.14 3.83 9.92
C VAL A 33 -22.57 2.55 9.20
N ALA A 34 -23.74 2.52 8.55
CA ALA A 34 -24.37 1.27 8.11
C ALA A 34 -24.14 0.88 6.64
N VAL A 35 -23.76 1.80 5.74
CA VAL A 35 -23.72 1.49 4.30
C VAL A 35 -22.46 2.04 3.65
N GLY A 36 -21.36 1.27 3.76
CA GLY A 36 -20.03 1.64 3.28
C GLY A 36 -19.85 1.68 1.76
N ASN A 37 -20.83 2.12 0.96
CA ASN A 37 -20.67 2.29 -0.50
C ASN A 37 -21.73 3.14 -1.24
N LEU A 38 -22.62 3.88 -0.55
CA LEU A 38 -23.53 4.82 -1.23
C LEU A 38 -23.07 6.26 -1.00
N ASN A 39 -23.04 7.06 -2.06
CA ASN A 39 -22.73 8.50 -1.98
C ASN A 39 -23.77 9.17 -1.04
N PRO A 40 -23.37 9.75 0.11
CA PRO A 40 -24.29 10.29 1.11
C PRO A 40 -24.93 11.63 0.69
N VAL A 41 -24.47 12.24 -0.41
CA VAL A 41 -24.88 13.58 -0.87
C VAL A 41 -26.39 13.68 -1.15
N PRO A 42 -27.07 12.75 -1.86
CA PRO A 42 -28.49 12.92 -2.19
C PRO A 42 -29.41 12.94 -0.96
N LEU A 43 -29.11 12.12 0.05
CA LEU A 43 -29.91 12.02 1.27
C LEU A 43 -29.69 13.24 2.18
N SER A 44 -28.46 13.78 2.22
CA SER A 44 -28.14 14.98 3.00
C SER A 44 -28.90 16.23 2.52
N TRP A 45 -29.16 16.36 1.22
CA TRP A 45 -30.03 17.40 0.65
C TRP A 45 -31.49 17.26 1.09
N GLY A 46 -32.02 16.04 1.12
CA GLY A 46 -33.38 15.77 1.59
C GLY A 46 -33.60 16.17 3.06
N ILE A 47 -32.62 15.88 3.91
CA ILE A 47 -32.65 16.23 5.34
C ILE A 47 -32.52 17.76 5.52
N LEU A 48 -31.67 18.41 4.73
CA LEU A 48 -31.51 19.87 4.76
C LEU A 48 -32.83 20.59 4.38
N VAL A 49 -33.47 20.14 3.29
CA VAL A 49 -34.75 20.69 2.82
C VAL A 49 -35.83 20.52 3.88
N PHE A 50 -35.89 19.36 4.53
CA PHE A 50 -36.83 19.09 5.62
C PHE A 50 -36.61 20.03 6.82
N ILE A 51 -35.36 20.24 7.24
CA ILE A 51 -35.02 21.16 8.35
C ILE A 51 -35.39 22.61 7.98
N VAL A 52 -35.09 23.06 6.77
CA VAL A 52 -35.41 24.42 6.31
C VAL A 52 -36.92 24.63 6.24
N LEU A 53 -37.68 23.68 5.69
CA LEU A 53 -39.15 23.74 5.65
C LEU A 53 -39.77 23.75 7.06
N ALA A 54 -39.29 22.89 7.96
CA ALA A 54 -39.78 22.84 9.34
C ALA A 54 -39.55 24.17 10.08
N LEU A 55 -38.41 24.84 9.82
CA LEU A 55 -38.09 26.14 10.42
C LEU A 55 -38.88 27.30 9.78
N ALA A 56 -39.12 27.26 8.47
CA ALA A 56 -39.93 28.26 7.77
C ALA A 56 -41.41 28.21 8.19
N LEU A 57 -41.99 27.01 8.28
CA LEU A 57 -43.36 26.80 8.76
C LEU A 57 -43.53 27.27 10.21
N ARG A 58 -42.53 26.99 11.06
CA ARG A 58 -42.50 27.53 12.44
C ARG A 58 -42.44 29.05 12.47
N GLY A 59 -41.71 29.69 11.56
CA GLY A 59 -41.68 31.14 11.49
C GLY A 59 -43.05 31.74 11.19
N ARG A 60 -43.82 31.07 10.34
CA ARG A 60 -45.20 31.45 10.04
C ARG A 60 -46.12 31.29 11.26
N ASP A 61 -46.05 30.16 11.96
CA ASP A 61 -46.90 29.85 13.12
C ASP A 61 -46.58 30.68 14.37
N GLN A 62 -45.32 31.08 14.58
CA GLN A 62 -44.94 31.91 15.72
C GLN A 62 -45.22 33.41 15.51
N GLY A 63 -45.88 33.79 14.41
CA GLY A 63 -46.20 35.18 14.12
C GLY A 63 -44.95 36.04 13.94
N ILE A 64 -43.90 35.49 13.32
CA ILE A 64 -42.65 36.19 13.03
C ILE A 64 -42.89 37.43 12.13
N ALA A 65 -44.02 37.50 11.42
CA ALA A 65 -44.44 38.71 10.71
C ALA A 65 -45.06 39.82 11.59
N ALA A 66 -45.35 39.60 12.88
CA ALA A 66 -46.32 40.42 13.61
C ALA A 66 -45.84 41.15 14.89
N ARG A 67 -44.58 41.06 15.33
CA ARG A 67 -44.10 41.89 16.48
C ARG A 67 -42.80 42.63 16.20
N ARG A 68 -42.97 43.87 15.76
CA ARG A 68 -41.93 44.89 15.55
C ARG A 68 -41.46 45.39 16.94
N GLY A 69 -40.39 44.80 17.50
CA GLY A 69 -39.86 45.26 18.79
C GLY A 69 -38.57 44.61 19.31
N ASP A 70 -38.32 43.32 19.07
CA ASP A 70 -37.17 42.62 19.69
C ASP A 70 -36.06 42.30 18.66
N ARG A 71 -35.29 43.33 18.30
CA ARG A 71 -34.22 43.28 17.29
C ARG A 71 -33.14 42.24 17.62
N GLY A 72 -32.89 41.97 18.90
CA GLY A 72 -31.87 41.01 19.37
C GLY A 72 -32.28 39.54 19.19
N ARG A 73 -33.58 39.23 19.16
CA ARG A 73 -34.06 37.88 18.89
C ARG A 73 -33.88 37.50 17.41
N TRP A 74 -34.11 38.45 16.51
CA TRP A 74 -33.93 38.26 15.06
C TRP A 74 -32.49 38.02 14.65
N ILE A 75 -31.56 38.80 15.20
CA ILE A 75 -30.12 38.63 14.95
C ILE A 75 -29.67 37.24 15.41
N ARG A 76 -30.10 36.78 16.60
CA ARG A 76 -29.77 35.44 17.10
C ARG A 76 -30.31 34.32 16.21
N THR A 77 -31.50 34.49 15.64
CA THR A 77 -32.08 33.51 14.71
C THR A 77 -31.30 33.50 13.39
N LEU A 78 -30.94 34.66 12.83
CA LEU A 78 -30.13 34.76 11.62
C LEU A 78 -28.73 34.15 11.80
N VAL A 79 -28.08 34.37 12.94
CA VAL A 79 -26.78 33.76 13.25
C VAL A 79 -26.89 32.23 13.31
N LYS A 80 -27.96 31.68 13.89
CA LYS A 80 -28.20 30.24 13.90
C LYS A 80 -28.38 29.66 12.49
N TYR A 81 -29.10 30.37 11.62
CA TYR A 81 -29.24 29.96 10.22
C TYR A 81 -27.91 30.02 9.47
N ALA A 82 -27.14 31.09 9.65
CA ALA A 82 -25.82 31.23 9.04
C ALA A 82 -24.85 30.13 9.49
N LEU A 83 -24.88 29.75 10.77
CA LEU A 83 -24.05 28.66 11.31
C LEU A 83 -24.47 27.30 10.71
N ALA A 84 -25.77 27.02 10.63
CA ALA A 84 -26.27 25.77 10.04
C ALA A 84 -25.91 25.65 8.55
N ILE A 85 -26.03 26.75 7.79
CA ILE A 85 -25.62 26.80 6.38
C ILE A 85 -24.11 26.62 6.26
N GLY A 86 -23.31 27.28 7.11
CA GLY A 86 -21.87 27.15 7.12
C GLY A 86 -21.38 25.73 7.42
N VAL A 87 -21.97 25.06 8.42
CA VAL A 87 -21.65 23.66 8.74
C VAL A 87 -22.01 22.71 7.60
N THR A 88 -23.15 22.95 6.94
CA THR A 88 -23.58 22.12 5.80
C THR A 88 -22.66 22.33 4.59
N ALA A 89 -22.31 23.58 4.28
CA ALA A 89 -21.38 23.90 3.19
C ALA A 89 -19.97 23.34 3.44
N ALA A 90 -19.50 23.36 4.70
CA ALA A 90 -18.23 22.75 5.06
C ALA A 90 -18.27 21.22 4.89
N ALA A 91 -19.37 20.57 5.29
CA ALA A 91 -19.55 19.12 5.13
C ALA A 91 -19.62 18.70 3.64
N THR A 92 -20.29 19.47 2.79
CA THR A 92 -20.35 19.18 1.34
C THR A 92 -19.01 19.44 0.64
N LEU A 93 -18.30 20.51 1.00
CA LEU A 93 -16.95 20.77 0.49
C LEU A 93 -15.93 19.72 0.95
N TYR A 94 -16.09 19.20 2.17
CA TYR A 94 -15.25 18.11 2.68
C TYR A 94 -15.58 16.79 1.97
N GLY A 95 -16.86 16.48 1.77
CA GLY A 95 -17.31 15.30 1.02
C GLY A 95 -16.85 15.30 -0.44
N SER A 96 -17.00 16.43 -1.14
CA SER A 96 -16.54 16.55 -2.54
C SER A 96 -15.02 16.46 -2.68
N ARG A 97 -14.27 16.98 -1.70
CA ARG A 97 -12.81 16.81 -1.63
C ARG A 97 -12.41 15.36 -1.37
N ALA A 98 -13.12 14.65 -0.49
CA ALA A 98 -12.87 13.23 -0.23
C ALA A 98 -13.17 12.37 -1.47
N GLU A 99 -14.23 12.69 -2.21
CA GLU A 99 -14.59 12.01 -3.46
C GLU A 99 -13.57 12.29 -4.57
N ALA A 100 -13.11 13.55 -4.72
CA ALA A 100 -12.01 13.90 -5.62
C ALA A 100 -10.67 13.22 -5.25
N MET A 101 -10.41 13.01 -3.95
CA MET A 101 -9.25 12.23 -3.49
C MET A 101 -9.40 10.73 -3.75
N SER A 102 -10.63 10.22 -3.83
CA SER A 102 -10.94 8.81 -4.15
C SER A 102 -10.96 8.53 -5.65
N GLU A 103 -11.14 9.54 -6.50
CA GLU A 103 -11.23 9.42 -7.96
C GLU A 103 -9.85 9.51 -8.65
N ALA A 104 -8.76 9.68 -7.88
CA ALA A 104 -7.43 9.37 -8.36
C ALA A 104 -7.43 7.92 -8.89
N PRO A 105 -7.02 7.68 -10.15
CA PRO A 105 -7.15 6.37 -10.76
C PRO A 105 -6.44 5.34 -9.89
N ALA A 106 -7.21 4.38 -9.36
CA ALA A 106 -6.65 3.24 -8.65
C ALA A 106 -5.54 2.63 -9.53
N PRO A 107 -4.34 2.34 -8.99
CA PRO A 107 -3.25 1.82 -9.81
C PRO A 107 -3.76 0.58 -10.54
N ALA A 108 -3.70 0.60 -11.88
CA ALA A 108 -4.22 -0.46 -12.71
C ALA A 108 -3.73 -1.81 -12.19
N LYS A 109 -4.67 -2.72 -11.86
CA LYS A 109 -4.32 -4.06 -11.36
C LYS A 109 -3.44 -4.75 -12.40
N VAL A 110 -2.14 -4.85 -12.13
CA VAL A 110 -1.19 -5.48 -13.05
C VAL A 110 -1.51 -6.97 -13.09
N THR A 111 -1.93 -7.47 -14.26
CA THR A 111 -2.31 -8.87 -14.41
C THR A 111 -1.07 -9.77 -14.39
N GLN A 112 -1.22 -11.01 -13.93
CA GLN A 112 -0.12 -11.99 -13.90
C GLN A 112 0.47 -12.22 -15.31
N ALA A 113 -0.38 -12.26 -16.33
CA ALA A 113 0.06 -12.35 -17.73
C ALA A 113 0.92 -11.15 -18.16
N ALA A 114 0.60 -9.94 -17.71
CA ALA A 114 1.39 -8.74 -18.01
C ALA A 114 2.76 -8.74 -17.32
N LEU A 115 2.85 -9.27 -16.09
CA LEU A 115 4.11 -9.44 -15.36
C LEU A 115 5.03 -10.49 -15.98
N LEU A 116 4.44 -11.56 -16.53
CA LEU A 116 5.18 -12.67 -17.13
C LEU A 116 5.55 -12.44 -18.60
N SER A 117 5.06 -11.36 -19.22
CA SER A 117 5.40 -10.98 -20.59
C SER A 117 6.91 -10.72 -20.74
N PRO A 118 7.52 -11.08 -21.90
CA PRO A 118 8.92 -10.76 -22.18
C PRO A 118 9.18 -9.26 -22.40
N ASN A 119 8.13 -8.42 -22.48
CA ASN A 119 8.26 -6.96 -22.58
C ASN A 119 8.55 -6.34 -21.19
N VAL A 120 9.75 -6.63 -20.69
CA VAL A 120 10.28 -6.10 -19.43
C VAL A 120 10.76 -4.67 -19.66
N THR A 121 10.11 -3.72 -19.00
CA THR A 121 10.54 -2.32 -18.97
C THR A 121 11.02 -1.95 -17.58
N GLU A 122 11.97 -1.02 -17.50
CA GLU A 122 12.51 -0.55 -16.23
C GLU A 122 11.40 -0.03 -15.30
N ALA A 123 10.47 0.76 -15.83
CA ALA A 123 9.34 1.29 -15.07
C ALA A 123 8.47 0.19 -14.44
N LYS A 124 8.18 -0.89 -15.17
CA LYS A 124 7.41 -2.03 -14.63
C LYS A 124 8.19 -2.77 -13.55
N THR A 125 9.47 -3.03 -13.80
CA THR A 125 10.34 -3.68 -12.83
C THR A 125 10.45 -2.87 -11.55
N PHE A 126 10.67 -1.55 -11.64
CA PHE A 126 10.86 -0.71 -10.47
C PHE A 126 9.57 -0.57 -9.67
N ALA A 127 8.43 -0.39 -10.35
CA ALA A 127 7.13 -0.40 -9.68
C ALA A 127 6.88 -1.70 -8.90
N TYR A 128 7.24 -2.85 -9.49
CA TYR A 128 7.12 -4.15 -8.82
C TYR A 128 8.13 -4.30 -7.66
N CYS A 129 9.37 -3.88 -7.87
CA CYS A 129 10.47 -4.07 -6.91
C CYS A 129 10.40 -3.19 -5.68
N ARG A 130 9.93 -1.95 -5.81
CA ARG A 130 9.87 -1.03 -4.66
C ARG A 130 9.19 -1.67 -3.46
N LEU A 131 8.02 -2.28 -3.70
CA LEU A 131 7.25 -2.95 -2.64
C LEU A 131 8.05 -4.06 -1.95
N LYS A 132 8.81 -4.85 -2.72
CA LYS A 132 9.60 -5.97 -2.21
C LYS A 132 10.84 -5.51 -1.45
N ILE A 133 11.60 -4.57 -2.02
CA ILE A 133 12.83 -4.09 -1.41
C ILE A 133 12.53 -3.30 -0.15
N VAL A 134 11.46 -2.48 -0.14
CA VAL A 134 11.00 -1.79 1.07
C VAL A 134 10.62 -2.80 2.17
N GLU A 135 10.02 -3.93 1.82
CA GLU A 135 9.73 -5.00 2.80
C GLU A 135 11.01 -5.58 3.43
N TYR A 136 12.10 -5.68 2.68
CA TYR A 136 13.37 -6.24 3.17
C TYR A 136 14.22 -5.26 3.95
N GLU A 137 14.39 -4.05 3.41
CA GLU A 137 15.32 -3.04 3.93
C GLU A 137 14.66 -2.09 4.94
N GLY A 138 13.33 -1.96 4.86
CA GLY A 138 12.59 -0.92 5.55
C GLY A 138 12.82 0.48 4.95
N VAL A 139 12.18 1.48 5.56
CA VAL A 139 12.35 2.90 5.22
C VAL A 139 12.70 3.67 6.50
N ARG A 140 13.68 4.57 6.41
CA ARG A 140 14.04 5.53 7.46
C ARG A 140 14.17 6.92 6.86
N LEU A 141 13.26 7.83 7.22
CA LEU A 141 13.23 9.18 6.65
C LEU A 141 14.24 10.14 7.29
N GLU A 142 14.83 9.75 8.41
CA GLU A 142 15.92 10.45 9.08
C GLU A 142 17.18 9.59 9.02
N ALA A 143 18.34 10.23 8.82
CA ALA A 143 19.63 9.56 8.79
C ALA A 143 19.92 8.89 10.13
N TYR A 144 20.32 7.62 10.07
CA TYR A 144 20.65 6.81 11.25
C TYR A 144 21.97 6.07 11.04
N MET A 145 22.59 5.65 12.14
CA MET A 145 23.75 4.75 12.10
C MET A 145 23.26 3.30 12.25
N PRO A 146 23.45 2.43 11.24
CA PRO A 146 23.05 1.02 11.35
C PRO A 146 23.81 0.29 12.46
N THR A 147 25.13 0.52 12.52
CA THR A 147 26.01 0.08 13.60
C THR A 147 27.04 1.18 13.91
N PRO A 148 27.77 1.13 15.05
CA PRO A 148 28.71 2.17 15.43
C PRO A 148 29.82 2.46 14.39
N ASP A 149 30.23 1.43 13.63
CA ASP A 149 31.34 1.51 12.67
C ASP A 149 30.87 1.64 11.21
N ASP A 150 29.56 1.73 10.98
CA ASP A 150 28.99 1.89 9.64
C ASP A 150 29.00 3.35 9.15
N ARG A 151 28.46 3.57 7.95
CA ARG A 151 28.21 4.93 7.44
C ARG A 151 26.77 5.34 7.76
N PRO A 152 26.51 6.64 7.98
CA PRO A 152 25.14 7.13 8.08
C PRO A 152 24.31 6.67 6.88
N THR A 153 23.12 6.17 7.16
CA THR A 153 22.22 5.56 6.20
C THR A 153 20.84 6.21 6.31
N ILE A 154 20.15 6.39 5.18
CA ILE A 154 18.83 7.02 5.10
C ILE A 154 17.99 6.38 3.98
N GLY A 155 16.69 6.63 3.98
CA GLY A 155 15.74 6.09 3.01
C GLY A 155 15.70 4.56 3.07
N VAL A 156 15.96 3.94 1.92
CA VAL A 156 16.01 2.48 1.74
C VAL A 156 17.46 2.05 1.57
N GLY A 157 18.22 2.08 2.68
CA GLY A 157 19.62 1.65 2.70
C GLY A 157 20.60 2.58 1.96
N ALA A 158 20.25 3.85 1.75
CA ALA A 158 21.09 4.80 1.02
C ALA A 158 22.18 5.43 1.90
N THR A 159 23.42 5.41 1.42
CA THR A 159 24.58 6.03 2.10
C THR A 159 25.07 7.28 1.40
N HIS A 160 24.52 7.59 0.23
CA HIS A 160 24.81 8.79 -0.54
C HIS A 160 23.51 9.37 -1.12
N ILE A 161 23.48 10.68 -1.28
CA ILE A 161 22.43 11.44 -1.97
C ILE A 161 23.14 12.40 -2.92
N ASP A 162 22.79 12.38 -4.21
CA ASP A 162 23.42 13.21 -5.25
C ASP A 162 24.96 13.10 -5.27
N GLY A 163 25.47 11.88 -5.05
CA GLY A 163 26.90 11.58 -5.00
C GLY A 163 27.63 12.05 -3.74
N LYS A 164 26.93 12.65 -2.76
CA LYS A 164 27.50 13.10 -1.49
C LYS A 164 27.16 12.11 -0.37
N PRO A 165 28.07 11.85 0.58
CA PRO A 165 27.77 11.00 1.73
C PRO A 165 26.60 11.55 2.55
N VAL A 166 25.76 10.66 3.04
CA VAL A 166 24.72 10.99 4.03
C VAL A 166 25.40 11.40 5.33
N THR A 167 24.87 12.42 5.99
CA THR A 167 25.32 12.88 7.30
C THR A 167 24.20 12.80 8.33
N MET A 168 24.55 12.63 9.60
CA MET A 168 23.58 12.63 10.70
C MET A 168 22.78 13.94 10.72
N GLY A 169 21.49 13.84 11.05
CA GLY A 169 20.55 14.97 11.05
C GLY A 169 19.92 15.29 9.69
N MET A 170 20.31 14.62 8.59
CA MET A 170 19.58 14.69 7.33
C MET A 170 18.19 14.07 7.46
N VAL A 171 17.20 14.71 6.85
CA VAL A 171 15.82 14.24 6.76
C VAL A 171 15.36 14.33 5.31
N ILE A 172 14.67 13.30 4.83
CA ILE A 172 14.11 13.23 3.48
C ILE A 172 12.62 12.89 3.52
N THR A 173 11.90 13.23 2.45
CA THR A 173 10.51 12.81 2.27
C THR A 173 10.44 11.35 1.81
N MET A 174 9.24 10.75 1.93
CA MET A 174 9.00 9.41 1.38
C MET A 174 9.23 9.37 -0.15
N GLU A 175 8.86 10.42 -0.86
CA GLU A 175 9.07 10.55 -2.30
C GLU A 175 10.58 10.53 -2.64
N GLN A 176 11.37 11.36 -1.95
CA GLN A 176 12.83 11.36 -2.10
C GLN A 176 13.45 9.99 -1.76
N ALA A 177 12.93 9.28 -0.75
CA ALA A 177 13.40 7.94 -0.42
C ALA A 177 13.11 6.93 -1.55
N MET A 178 11.99 7.06 -2.25
CA MET A 178 11.65 6.22 -3.41
C MET A 178 12.48 6.58 -4.64
N ASP A 179 12.77 7.86 -4.86
CA ASP A 179 13.63 8.31 -5.96
C ASP A 179 15.07 7.79 -5.79
N LEU A 180 15.60 7.85 -4.56
CA LEU A 180 16.90 7.27 -4.21
C LEU A 180 16.91 5.75 -4.41
N LEU A 181 15.83 5.06 -4.04
CA LEU A 181 15.69 3.63 -4.29
C LEU A 181 15.69 3.31 -5.80
N ASP A 182 15.00 4.11 -6.61
CA ASP A 182 14.99 3.96 -8.07
C ASP A 182 16.38 4.15 -8.68
N GLU A 183 17.15 5.13 -8.22
CA GLU A 183 18.54 5.32 -8.63
C GLU A 183 19.41 4.10 -8.29
N HIS A 184 19.29 3.60 -7.06
CA HIS A 184 19.99 2.41 -6.61
C HIS A 184 19.61 1.17 -7.43
N MET A 185 18.31 0.92 -7.62
CA MET A 185 17.82 -0.19 -8.44
C MET A 185 18.36 -0.09 -9.87
N ARG A 186 18.39 1.11 -10.47
CA ARG A 186 18.97 1.32 -11.80
C ARG A 186 20.44 0.95 -11.84
N LEU A 187 21.24 1.47 -10.90
CA LEU A 187 22.66 1.15 -10.81
C LEU A 187 22.87 -0.37 -10.66
N TYR A 188 22.20 -1.01 -9.70
CA TYR A 188 22.39 -2.43 -9.43
C TYR A 188 21.88 -3.34 -10.55
N ARG A 189 20.80 -2.94 -11.21
CA ARG A 189 20.30 -3.61 -12.42
C ARG A 189 21.32 -3.56 -13.54
N THR A 190 22.05 -2.46 -13.72
CA THR A 190 23.09 -2.38 -14.77
C THR A 190 24.20 -3.42 -14.59
N PHE A 191 24.58 -3.76 -13.35
CA PHE A 191 25.68 -4.69 -13.12
C PHE A 191 25.40 -6.07 -13.69
N TYR A 192 24.29 -6.69 -13.32
CA TYR A 192 23.99 -8.03 -13.80
C TYR A 192 23.54 -8.01 -15.28
N MET A 193 22.82 -6.97 -15.73
CA MET A 193 22.44 -6.82 -17.14
C MET A 193 23.63 -6.80 -18.10
N LYS A 194 24.73 -6.14 -17.69
CA LYS A 194 26.00 -6.14 -18.44
C LYS A 194 26.64 -7.52 -18.52
N ALA A 195 26.41 -8.38 -17.53
CA ALA A 195 26.92 -9.74 -17.50
C ALA A 195 26.00 -10.76 -18.21
N LEU A 196 24.79 -10.37 -18.60
CA LEU A 196 23.89 -11.22 -19.37
C LEU A 196 24.23 -11.23 -20.87
N THR A 197 23.97 -12.35 -21.53
CA THR A 197 23.94 -12.42 -22.99
C THR A 197 22.72 -11.67 -23.54
N GLU A 198 22.80 -11.23 -24.80
CA GLU A 198 21.67 -10.58 -25.47
C GLU A 198 20.43 -11.49 -25.49
N GLU A 199 20.62 -12.78 -25.75
CA GLU A 199 19.55 -13.76 -25.69
C GLU A 199 18.88 -13.80 -24.31
N SER A 200 19.67 -13.85 -23.23
CA SER A 200 19.12 -13.91 -21.87
C SER A 200 18.34 -12.66 -21.50
N ARG A 201 18.85 -11.48 -21.87
CA ARG A 201 18.14 -10.21 -21.67
C ARG A 201 16.78 -10.21 -22.36
N ARG A 202 16.71 -10.76 -23.57
CA ARG A 202 15.51 -10.72 -24.40
C ARG A 202 14.47 -11.79 -24.04
N THR A 203 14.90 -13.00 -23.68
CA THR A 203 13.99 -14.16 -23.60
C THR A 203 13.87 -14.77 -22.20
N ARG A 204 14.81 -14.47 -21.30
CA ARG A 204 14.91 -15.15 -20.01
C ARG A 204 14.62 -14.25 -18.83
N LEU A 205 14.16 -13.03 -19.06
CA LEU A 205 13.66 -12.13 -18.04
C LEU A 205 12.17 -11.89 -18.22
N ASN A 206 11.48 -11.80 -17.09
CA ASN A 206 10.14 -11.24 -16.96
C ASN A 206 10.18 -10.24 -15.80
N THR A 207 9.11 -9.48 -15.56
CA THR A 207 9.13 -8.42 -14.52
C THR A 207 9.49 -8.96 -13.13
N PRO A 208 8.89 -10.06 -12.62
CA PRO A 208 9.27 -10.62 -11.32
C PRO A 208 10.73 -11.09 -11.26
N ARG A 209 11.23 -11.75 -12.30
CA ARG A 209 12.63 -12.24 -12.32
C ARG A 209 13.64 -11.11 -12.44
N ASP A 210 13.38 -10.14 -13.32
CA ASP A 210 14.17 -8.91 -13.42
C ASP A 210 14.23 -8.22 -12.05
N CYS A 211 13.13 -8.26 -11.31
CA CYS A 211 13.09 -7.76 -9.95
C CYS A 211 13.92 -8.57 -8.96
N ALA A 212 13.78 -9.90 -8.97
CA ALA A 212 14.53 -10.80 -8.12
C ALA A 212 16.05 -10.59 -8.29
N PHE A 213 16.54 -10.53 -9.53
CA PHE A 213 17.95 -10.25 -9.82
C PHE A 213 18.36 -8.84 -9.39
N THR A 214 17.50 -7.83 -9.52
CA THR A 214 17.78 -6.46 -9.07
C THR A 214 17.90 -6.37 -7.55
N SER A 215 16.90 -6.86 -6.79
CA SER A 215 16.91 -6.90 -5.32
C SER A 215 18.11 -7.70 -4.79
N TRP A 216 18.38 -8.85 -5.39
CA TRP A 216 19.48 -9.71 -5.01
C TRP A 216 20.83 -9.02 -5.23
N THR A 217 21.03 -8.40 -6.40
CA THR A 217 22.26 -7.68 -6.75
C THR A 217 22.48 -6.46 -5.87
N LEU A 218 21.42 -5.76 -5.46
CA LEU A 218 21.48 -4.67 -4.50
C LEU A 218 22.00 -5.15 -3.14
N ASN A 219 21.59 -6.33 -2.69
CA ASN A 219 22.00 -6.89 -1.41
C ASN A 219 23.42 -7.48 -1.41
N ILE A 220 23.79 -8.23 -2.44
CA ILE A 220 25.08 -8.93 -2.48
C ILE A 220 26.20 -8.10 -3.13
N GLY A 221 25.84 -7.00 -3.79
CA GLY A 221 26.74 -6.15 -4.55
C GLY A 221 26.91 -6.57 -6.02
N GLY A 222 27.09 -5.57 -6.89
CA GLY A 222 27.23 -5.74 -8.34
C GLY A 222 28.33 -6.72 -8.77
N GLY A 223 29.52 -6.59 -8.18
CA GLY A 223 30.66 -7.45 -8.52
C GLY A 223 30.45 -8.92 -8.14
N ALA A 224 29.77 -9.20 -7.02
CA ALA A 224 29.45 -10.56 -6.61
C ALA A 224 28.39 -11.18 -7.54
N ALA A 225 27.35 -10.41 -7.88
CA ALA A 225 26.31 -10.84 -8.81
C ALA A 225 26.88 -11.17 -10.20
N GLN A 226 27.71 -10.28 -10.77
CA GLN A 226 28.28 -10.44 -12.11
C GLN A 226 29.07 -11.75 -12.30
N ARG A 227 29.82 -12.17 -11.28
CA ARG A 227 30.68 -13.38 -11.36
C ARG A 227 29.98 -14.65 -10.87
N SER A 228 28.73 -14.53 -10.42
CA SER A 228 28.00 -15.61 -9.77
C SER A 228 27.68 -16.78 -10.69
N THR A 229 27.48 -17.94 -10.09
CA THR A 229 26.91 -19.11 -10.77
C THR A 229 25.49 -18.84 -11.27
N ALA A 230 24.71 -17.99 -10.59
CA ALA A 230 23.37 -17.63 -11.03
C ALA A 230 23.37 -16.98 -12.43
N ILE A 231 24.24 -16.00 -12.65
CA ILE A 231 24.39 -15.35 -13.96
C ILE A 231 24.89 -16.32 -15.03
N LYS A 232 25.88 -17.17 -14.70
CA LYS A 232 26.39 -18.19 -15.62
C LYS A 232 25.28 -19.15 -16.06
N ARG A 233 24.47 -19.64 -15.12
CA ARG A 233 23.35 -20.56 -15.40
C ARG A 233 22.23 -19.89 -16.19
N LEU A 234 21.91 -18.63 -15.88
CA LEU A 234 20.92 -17.87 -16.64
C LEU A 234 21.36 -17.66 -18.09
N ASN A 235 22.65 -17.37 -18.30
CA ASN A 235 23.26 -17.27 -19.63
C ASN A 235 23.31 -18.59 -20.41
N ALA A 236 23.36 -19.72 -19.70
CA ALA A 236 23.28 -21.05 -20.29
C ALA A 236 21.82 -21.51 -20.57
N GLY A 237 20.81 -20.69 -20.23
CA GLY A 237 19.40 -21.02 -20.41
C GLY A 237 18.80 -21.83 -19.26
N TRP A 238 19.57 -22.12 -18.22
CA TRP A 238 19.09 -22.86 -17.06
C TRP A 238 18.51 -21.90 -16.01
N ILE A 239 17.27 -21.48 -16.24
CA ILE A 239 16.57 -20.51 -15.38
C ILE A 239 16.43 -21.04 -13.95
N GLU A 240 15.98 -22.29 -13.77
CA GLU A 240 15.82 -22.87 -12.42
C GLU A 240 17.13 -22.90 -11.66
N GLY A 241 18.19 -23.43 -12.27
CA GLY A 241 19.49 -23.49 -11.65
C GLY A 241 20.07 -22.11 -11.35
N ALA A 242 19.69 -21.08 -12.11
CA ALA A 242 20.03 -19.70 -11.81
C ALA A 242 19.31 -19.20 -10.55
N CYS A 243 18.00 -19.42 -10.47
CA CYS A 243 17.19 -19.07 -9.29
C CYS A 243 17.68 -19.82 -8.04
N ASP A 244 17.98 -21.11 -8.15
CA ASP A 244 18.54 -21.91 -7.05
C ASP A 244 19.89 -21.37 -6.60
N ALA A 245 20.76 -21.00 -7.53
CA ALA A 245 22.08 -20.45 -7.21
C ALA A 245 21.99 -19.10 -6.46
N MET A 246 20.93 -18.30 -6.66
CA MET A 246 20.72 -17.08 -5.87
C MET A 246 20.56 -17.40 -4.38
N THR A 247 19.96 -18.55 -4.04
CA THR A 247 19.70 -18.94 -2.64
C THR A 247 20.97 -19.24 -1.83
N TRP A 248 22.10 -19.47 -2.51
CA TRP A 248 23.37 -19.75 -1.85
C TRP A 248 23.96 -18.54 -1.12
N PHE A 249 23.47 -17.33 -1.44
CA PHE A 249 23.91 -16.06 -0.87
C PHE A 249 23.10 -15.71 0.39
N HIS A 250 23.18 -16.58 1.39
CA HIS A 250 22.49 -16.43 2.67
C HIS A 250 23.43 -16.38 3.88
N LYS A 251 24.73 -16.20 3.63
CA LYS A 251 25.77 -16.22 4.67
C LYS A 251 26.45 -14.86 4.80
N GLN A 252 26.81 -14.49 6.03
CA GLN A 252 27.69 -13.36 6.33
C GLN A 252 28.84 -13.87 7.19
N ALA A 253 30.08 -13.49 6.86
CA ALA A 253 31.29 -14.01 7.51
C ALA A 253 31.30 -15.55 7.65
N GLY A 254 30.82 -16.25 6.61
CA GLY A 254 30.75 -17.72 6.56
C GLY A 254 29.58 -18.35 7.34
N ARG A 255 28.80 -17.58 8.10
CA ARG A 255 27.69 -18.07 8.92
C ARG A 255 26.34 -17.84 8.24
N PRO A 256 25.44 -18.85 8.17
CA PRO A 256 24.07 -18.67 7.70
C PRO A 256 23.32 -17.64 8.53
N LEU A 257 22.61 -16.72 7.87
CA LEU A 257 21.72 -15.75 8.52
C LEU A 257 20.26 -16.08 8.19
N PRO A 258 19.39 -16.31 9.19
CA PRO A 258 17.98 -16.64 8.94
C PRO A 258 17.25 -15.57 8.11
N GLY A 259 17.51 -14.29 8.37
CA GLY A 259 16.90 -13.18 7.61
C GLY A 259 17.27 -13.23 6.12
N LEU A 260 18.53 -13.54 5.80
CA LEU A 260 18.94 -13.69 4.41
C LEU A 260 18.31 -14.92 3.75
N GLN A 261 18.16 -16.04 4.46
CA GLN A 261 17.49 -17.23 3.93
C GLN A 261 16.03 -16.92 3.54
N ILE A 262 15.30 -16.21 4.41
CA ILE A 262 13.91 -15.79 4.14
C ILE A 262 13.85 -14.88 2.91
N ARG A 263 14.73 -13.87 2.83
CA ARG A 263 14.83 -12.97 1.66
C ARG A 263 15.13 -13.75 0.38
N ARG A 264 16.12 -14.65 0.42
CA ARG A 264 16.48 -15.50 -0.73
C ARG A 264 15.32 -16.38 -1.19
N GLY A 265 14.53 -16.92 -0.26
CA GLY A 265 13.33 -17.70 -0.59
C GLY A 265 12.27 -16.86 -1.33
N LYS A 266 12.02 -15.62 -0.89
CA LYS A 266 11.09 -14.72 -1.58
C LYS A 266 11.60 -14.28 -2.95
N GLU A 267 12.89 -13.96 -3.07
CA GLU A 267 13.52 -13.66 -4.37
C GLU A 267 13.49 -14.87 -5.31
N TRP A 268 13.64 -16.10 -4.79
CA TRP A 268 13.51 -17.33 -5.57
C TRP A 268 12.11 -17.49 -6.15
N VAL A 269 11.05 -17.21 -5.37
CA VAL A 269 9.67 -17.25 -5.85
C VAL A 269 9.47 -16.29 -7.03
N ASP A 270 9.96 -15.06 -6.91
CA ASP A 270 9.87 -14.07 -7.99
C ASP A 270 10.72 -14.48 -9.21
N CYS A 271 11.90 -15.08 -8.99
CA CYS A 271 12.76 -15.59 -10.07
C CYS A 271 12.13 -16.74 -10.85
N MET A 272 11.44 -17.65 -10.15
CA MET A 272 10.79 -18.83 -10.72
C MET A 272 9.46 -18.52 -11.41
N ALA A 273 8.95 -17.29 -11.29
CA ALA A 273 7.69 -16.90 -11.89
C ALA A 273 7.69 -17.17 -13.41
N GLY A 274 6.67 -17.88 -13.89
CA GLY A 274 6.52 -18.24 -15.31
C GLY A 274 7.38 -19.41 -15.80
N VAL A 275 8.13 -20.09 -14.93
CA VAL A 275 8.76 -21.37 -15.26
C VAL A 275 7.71 -22.48 -15.16
N SER A 276 7.37 -23.11 -16.29
CA SER A 276 6.52 -24.30 -16.31
C SER A 276 7.38 -25.57 -16.47
N VAL A 277 6.99 -26.65 -15.78
CA VAL A 277 7.67 -27.95 -15.81
C VAL A 277 7.67 -28.57 -17.22
N ALA A 278 6.75 -28.15 -18.10
CA ALA A 278 6.57 -28.72 -19.44
C ALA A 278 7.67 -28.35 -20.46
N ASN A 279 8.42 -27.26 -20.26
CA ASN A 279 9.48 -26.83 -21.19
C ASN A 279 10.85 -27.46 -20.91
N GLN A 280 10.94 -28.52 -20.10
CA GLN A 280 12.18 -28.93 -19.43
C GLN A 280 12.88 -30.19 -19.92
N VAL A 281 12.50 -30.74 -21.07
CA VAL A 281 13.04 -32.04 -21.50
C VAL A 281 14.54 -31.97 -21.93
N GLY A 282 15.13 -30.77 -22.07
CA GLY A 282 16.48 -30.60 -22.64
C GLY A 282 17.65 -30.35 -21.67
N LEU A 283 17.44 -29.91 -20.43
CA LEU A 283 18.53 -29.35 -19.58
C LEU A 283 18.80 -30.09 -18.26
N ARG A 284 18.01 -31.11 -17.90
CA ARG A 284 18.16 -31.90 -16.66
C ARG A 284 19.36 -32.87 -16.63
N LYS A 285 20.22 -32.90 -17.66
CA LYS A 285 21.41 -33.77 -17.66
C LYS A 285 22.60 -33.08 -17.01
N ARG A 286 22.58 -32.97 -15.68
CA ARG A 286 23.70 -33.11 -14.72
C ARG A 286 23.35 -32.38 -13.41
N GLU A 287 23.52 -33.11 -12.31
CA GLU A 287 23.41 -32.71 -10.89
C GLU A 287 22.01 -32.92 -10.23
N GLU A 288 21.84 -34.06 -9.56
CA GLU A 288 20.87 -34.30 -8.46
C GLU A 288 21.60 -34.18 -7.10
N PRO A 289 20.91 -34.00 -5.94
CA PRO A 289 19.85 -33.03 -5.66
C PRO A 289 20.09 -32.29 -4.31
N ILE A 290 19.95 -30.96 -4.27
CA ILE A 290 19.67 -30.20 -3.02
C ILE A 290 18.14 -30.03 -2.82
N VAL A 291 17.32 -30.60 -3.71
CA VAL A 291 15.88 -30.34 -3.83
C VAL A 291 14.99 -31.10 -2.82
N ALA A 292 15.56 -31.95 -1.95
CA ALA A 292 14.77 -32.80 -1.06
C ALA A 292 14.02 -32.02 0.05
N TRP A 293 14.47 -30.82 0.43
CA TRP A 293 13.88 -30.07 1.55
C TRP A 293 12.76 -29.10 1.15
N TRP A 294 12.71 -28.65 -0.10
CA TRP A 294 11.77 -27.61 -0.55
C TRP A 294 10.47 -28.16 -1.15
N ASN A 295 10.48 -29.40 -1.65
CA ASN A 295 9.28 -30.04 -2.17
C ASN A 295 8.20 -30.28 -1.10
N ALA A 296 8.58 -30.39 0.18
CA ALA A 296 7.65 -30.50 1.29
C ALA A 296 6.84 -29.20 1.52
N SER A 297 7.49 -28.03 1.43
CA SER A 297 6.84 -26.73 1.61
C SER A 297 5.88 -26.39 0.47
N ALA A 298 6.19 -26.82 -0.76
CA ALA A 298 5.33 -26.65 -1.92
C ALA A 298 4.10 -27.59 -1.91
N ALA A 299 4.21 -28.77 -1.28
CA ALA A 299 3.09 -29.71 -1.12
C ALA A 299 2.11 -29.27 -0.02
N VAL A 300 2.62 -28.75 1.11
CA VAL A 300 1.78 -28.18 2.18
C VAL A 300 1.01 -26.94 1.71
N ALA A 301 1.59 -26.14 0.82
CA ALA A 301 0.89 -25.00 0.19
C ALA A 301 -0.24 -25.40 -0.78
N ARG A 302 -0.33 -26.69 -1.17
CA ARG A 302 -1.38 -27.24 -2.06
C ARG A 302 -2.43 -28.09 -1.34
N GLY A 303 -2.26 -28.38 -0.05
CA GLY A 303 -3.23 -29.14 0.74
C GLY A 303 -3.22 -30.66 0.51
N ASP A 304 -2.19 -31.20 -0.13
CA ASP A 304 -2.08 -32.64 -0.41
C ASP A 304 -1.57 -33.40 0.83
N LEU A 305 -2.35 -34.37 1.33
CA LEU A 305 -2.00 -35.21 2.47
C LEU A 305 -0.94 -36.24 2.04
N LEU A 306 0.32 -36.06 2.45
CA LEU A 306 1.41 -36.97 2.10
C LEU A 306 1.58 -38.07 3.16
N ILE A 307 1.28 -39.32 2.79
CA ILE A 307 1.72 -40.52 3.50
C ILE A 307 3.14 -40.83 2.99
N PHE A 308 4.14 -40.78 3.88
CA PHE A 308 5.52 -41.14 3.55
C PHE A 308 5.80 -42.60 3.94
N PRO A 309 6.36 -43.44 3.05
CA PRO A 309 7.05 -44.64 3.49
C PRO A 309 8.47 -44.25 3.94
N VAL A 310 8.79 -44.54 5.21
CA VAL A 310 10.12 -44.35 5.78
C VAL A 310 10.95 -45.59 5.46
N GLU A 311 12.03 -45.42 4.68
CA GLU A 311 13.13 -46.38 4.66
C GLU A 311 14.42 -45.68 5.09
N LEU A 312 14.81 -45.96 6.34
CA LEU A 312 16.09 -45.57 6.92
C LEU A 312 17.16 -46.56 6.45
N ARG A 313 18.28 -46.05 5.93
CA ARG A 313 19.54 -46.79 5.96
C ARG A 313 20.67 -45.88 6.47
N TRP A 314 21.41 -46.48 7.40
CA TRP A 314 22.58 -45.96 8.11
C TRP A 314 23.78 -45.76 7.19
#